data_AF-A0AAU1NDH0-F1
#
_entry.id   AF-A0AAU1NDH0-F1
#
_cell.length_a   1.000
_cell.length_b   1.000
_cell.length_c   1.000
_cell.angle_alpha   90.00
_cell.angle_beta   90.00
_cell.angle_gamma   90.00
#
_symmetry.space_group_name_H-M   'P 1'
#
loop_
_entity.id
_entity.type
_entity.pdbx_description
1 polymer ?
#
loop_
_entity_poly.entity_id
_entity_poly.type
_entity_poly.pdbx_seq_one_letter_code
_entity_poly.pdbx_strand_id
1 'polypeptide(L)'
;MTTADPATIARQAAEAIREFNHLTFPSSPTKPGLTYPGEAYDAIGALKTLAQRLPQAMEQIGTALDVLGTNDHLGSAIGEDPARHGALVQEFLSTAMNCAGGLAQCLELAHSEASPLTYTGPEDGPEEEPCGDGMCQCYCIGTGHPCGCDCPHSDDCDCDICDARDHY
;
A
#
# COMPACT_ATOMS: atom_id res chain seq x y z
N MET A 1 26.76 5.32 -12.04
CA MET A 1 25.66 4.61 -11.35
C MET A 1 26.30 3.45 -10.59
N THR A 2 26.41 3.55 -9.27
CA THR A 2 26.87 2.43 -8.45
C THR A 2 25.74 1.39 -8.48
N THR A 3 25.99 0.24 -9.08
CA THR A 3 25.06 -0.90 -9.06
C THR A 3 24.78 -1.26 -7.61
N ALA A 4 23.54 -1.12 -7.17
CA ALA A 4 23.14 -1.51 -5.83
C ALA A 4 23.36 -3.02 -5.67
N ASP A 5 24.01 -3.39 -4.57
CA ASP A 5 24.16 -4.79 -4.17
C ASP A 5 22.76 -5.44 -4.02
N PRO A 6 22.47 -6.60 -4.65
CA PRO A 6 21.17 -7.27 -4.56
C PRO A 6 20.67 -7.46 -3.13
N ALA A 7 21.56 -7.78 -2.18
CA ALA A 7 21.19 -7.94 -0.78
C ALA A 7 20.77 -6.60 -0.12
N THR A 8 21.29 -5.48 -0.61
CA THR A 8 20.85 -4.14 -0.18
C THR A 8 19.42 -3.87 -0.61
N ILE A 9 19.02 -4.26 -1.83
CA ILE A 9 17.64 -4.10 -2.32
C ILE A 9 16.67 -4.96 -1.49
N ALA A 10 17.02 -6.21 -1.21
CA ALA A 10 16.20 -7.09 -0.37
C ALA A 10 16.02 -6.51 1.05
N ARG A 11 17.07 -5.92 1.63
CA ARG A 11 16.98 -5.24 2.93
C ARG A 11 16.08 -4.00 2.89
N GLN A 12 16.13 -3.22 1.81
CA GLN A 12 15.22 -2.08 1.64
C GLN A 12 13.75 -2.53 1.55
N ALA A 13 13.46 -3.64 0.88
CA ALA A 13 12.12 -4.21 0.85
C ALA A 13 11.64 -4.62 2.26
N ALA A 14 12.52 -5.22 3.07
CA ALA A 14 12.19 -5.56 4.46
C ALA A 14 11.88 -4.32 5.32
N GLU A 15 12.66 -3.24 5.15
CA GLU A 15 12.39 -1.97 5.84
C GLU A 15 11.07 -1.32 5.36
N ALA A 16 10.75 -1.41 4.07
CA ALA A 16 9.47 -0.93 3.55
C ALA A 16 8.28 -1.70 4.15
N ILE A 17 8.40 -3.02 4.34
CA ILE A 17 7.39 -3.81 5.05
C ILE A 17 7.29 -3.41 6.53
N ARG A 18 8.41 -3.12 7.19
CA ARG A 18 8.40 -2.62 8.56
C ARG A 18 7.64 -1.30 8.68
N GLU A 19 7.90 -0.36 7.78
CA GLU A 19 7.18 0.92 7.73
C GLU A 19 5.69 0.73 7.45
N PHE A 20 5.34 -0.12 6.47
CA PHE A 20 3.95 -0.51 6.20
C PHE A 20 3.26 -1.07 7.45
N ASN A 21 3.91 -1.97 8.19
CA ASN A 21 3.38 -2.52 9.43
C ASN A 21 3.18 -1.46 10.51
N HIS A 22 4.06 -0.46 10.60
CA HIS A 22 3.90 0.66 11.52
C HIS A 22 2.70 1.55 11.15
N LEU A 23 2.54 1.87 9.87
CA LEU A 23 1.43 2.70 9.37
C LEU A 23 0.08 2.02 9.53
N THR A 24 0.03 0.70 9.35
CA THR A 24 -1.22 -0.09 9.46
C THR A 24 -1.52 -0.55 10.90
N PHE A 25 -0.67 -0.21 11.87
CA PHE A 25 -0.87 -0.59 13.26
C PHE A 25 -2.00 0.26 13.90
N PRO A 26 -2.99 -0.37 14.56
CA PRO A 26 -4.03 0.37 15.28
C PRO A 26 -3.43 1.23 16.38
N SER A 27 -3.72 2.53 16.37
CA SER A 27 -3.24 3.46 17.41
C SER A 27 -4.09 3.41 18.69
N SER A 28 -5.30 2.85 18.60
CA SER A 28 -6.28 2.71 19.68
C SER A 28 -7.27 1.59 19.33
N PRO A 29 -7.93 0.93 20.30
CA PRO A 29 -9.03 0.01 20.02
C PRO A 29 -10.16 0.60 19.15
N THR A 30 -10.32 1.93 19.16
CA THR A 30 -11.34 2.64 18.39
C THR A 30 -10.82 3.27 17.10
N LYS A 31 -9.50 3.25 16.85
CA LYS A 31 -8.89 3.84 15.67
C LYS A 31 -8.06 2.79 14.93
N PRO A 32 -8.63 2.14 13.90
CA PRO A 32 -7.89 1.17 13.10
C PRO A 32 -6.73 1.87 12.37
N GLY A 33 -5.66 1.12 12.06
CA GLY A 33 -4.55 1.66 11.27
C GLY A 33 -4.89 1.81 9.78
N LEU A 34 -5.97 1.15 9.33
CA LEU A 34 -6.59 1.34 8.02
C LEU A 34 -8.02 1.83 8.25
N THR A 35 -8.33 3.05 7.82
CA THR A 35 -9.59 3.74 8.13
C THR A 35 -10.71 3.26 7.22
N TYR A 36 -10.39 3.06 5.93
CA TYR A 36 -11.38 2.69 4.92
C TYR A 36 -11.12 1.30 4.36
N PRO A 37 -12.17 0.50 4.04
CA PRO A 37 -11.99 -0.81 3.42
C PRO A 37 -11.19 -0.78 2.11
N GLY A 38 -11.28 0.31 1.34
CA GLY A 38 -10.48 0.52 0.13
C GLY A 38 -8.96 0.52 0.40
N GLU A 39 -8.51 1.05 1.54
CA GLU A 39 -7.08 1.01 1.91
C GLU A 39 -6.61 -0.43 2.18
N ALA A 40 -7.47 -1.25 2.78
CA ALA A 40 -7.18 -2.67 2.97
C ALA A 40 -7.15 -3.43 1.64
N TYR A 41 -8.07 -3.12 0.72
CA TYR A 41 -8.06 -3.67 -0.64
C TYR A 41 -6.73 -3.39 -1.34
N ASP A 42 -6.31 -2.12 -1.38
CA ASP A 42 -5.06 -1.71 -2.02
C ASP A 42 -3.83 -2.33 -1.35
N ALA A 43 -3.80 -2.36 -0.01
CA ALA A 43 -2.71 -2.97 0.75
C ALA A 43 -2.56 -4.47 0.46
N ILE A 44 -3.66 -5.22 0.41
CA ILE A 44 -3.65 -6.65 0.07
C ILE A 44 -3.14 -6.83 -1.37
N GLY A 45 -3.56 -5.98 -2.31
CA GLY A 45 -3.11 -6.03 -3.70
C GLY A 45 -1.60 -5.80 -3.85
N ALA A 46 -1.04 -4.86 -3.09
CA ALA A 46 0.39 -4.60 -3.04
C ALA A 46 1.18 -5.78 -2.44
N LEU A 47 0.72 -6.34 -1.32
CA LEU A 47 1.34 -7.51 -0.68
C LEU A 47 1.29 -8.75 -1.58
N LYS A 48 0.18 -8.95 -2.30
CA LYS A 48 0.05 -10.02 -3.30
C LYS A 48 1.13 -9.90 -4.36
N THR A 49 1.34 -8.68 -4.87
CA THR A 49 2.36 -8.42 -5.89
C THR A 49 3.75 -8.78 -5.37
N LEU A 50 4.09 -8.41 -4.13
CA LEU A 50 5.36 -8.81 -3.51
C LEU A 50 5.49 -10.33 -3.44
N ALA A 51 4.47 -11.03 -2.95
CA ALA A 51 4.45 -12.49 -2.86
C ALA A 51 4.64 -13.16 -4.23
N GLN A 52 4.07 -12.60 -5.30
CA GLN A 52 4.23 -13.10 -6.67
C GLN A 52 5.64 -12.93 -7.23
N ARG A 53 6.46 -12.00 -6.70
CA ARG A 53 7.85 -11.80 -7.17
C ARG A 53 8.87 -12.64 -6.41
N LEU A 54 8.57 -13.07 -5.19
CA LEU A 54 9.48 -13.86 -4.36
C LEU A 54 9.95 -15.17 -5.03
N PRO A 55 9.10 -15.95 -5.73
CA PRO A 55 9.55 -17.19 -6.38
C PRO A 55 10.69 -16.98 -7.36
N GLN A 56 10.59 -15.94 -8.19
CA GLN A 56 11.64 -15.61 -9.17
C GLN A 56 12.97 -15.26 -8.49
N ALA A 57 12.92 -14.50 -7.38
CA ALA A 57 14.13 -14.16 -6.64
C ALA A 57 14.80 -15.41 -6.04
N MET A 58 14.01 -16.35 -5.51
CA MET A 58 14.50 -17.62 -4.97
C MET A 58 15.09 -18.52 -6.06
N GLU A 59 14.43 -18.62 -7.22
CA GLU A 59 14.92 -19.35 -8.39
C GLU A 59 16.28 -18.81 -8.87
N GLN A 60 16.44 -17.48 -8.91
CA GLN A 60 17.68 -16.84 -9.30
C GLN A 60 18.82 -17.14 -8.31
N ILE A 61 18.55 -17.16 -7.00
CA ILE A 61 19.53 -17.57 -5.98
C ILE A 61 19.92 -19.03 -6.18
N GLY A 62 18.93 -19.92 -6.38
CA GLY A 62 19.18 -21.34 -6.64
C GLY A 62 20.05 -21.54 -7.88
N THR A 63 19.70 -20.89 -8.99
CA THR A 63 20.49 -20.94 -10.24
C THR A 63 21.92 -20.46 -10.03
N ALA A 64 22.12 -19.36 -9.30
CA ALA A 64 23.46 -18.84 -9.03
C ALA A 64 24.33 -19.84 -8.24
N LEU A 65 23.75 -20.49 -7.23
CA LEU A 65 24.46 -21.50 -6.43
C LEU A 65 24.77 -22.77 -7.23
N ASP A 66 23.86 -23.19 -8.10
CA ASP A 66 24.08 -24.35 -8.99
C ASP A 66 25.23 -24.10 -9.99
N VAL A 67 25.29 -22.90 -10.56
CA VAL A 67 26.41 -22.48 -11.41
C VAL A 67 27.72 -22.46 -10.63
N LEU A 68 27.74 -21.93 -9.40
CA LEU A 68 28.94 -21.95 -8.57
C LEU A 68 29.37 -23.38 -8.21
N GLY A 69 28.42 -24.27 -7.92
CA GLY A 69 28.69 -25.67 -7.62
C GLY A 69 29.26 -26.43 -8.83
N THR A 70 28.66 -26.25 -10.01
CA THR A 70 29.11 -26.88 -11.26
C THR A 70 30.53 -26.48 -11.67
N ASN A 71 30.97 -25.29 -11.25
CA ASN A 71 32.32 -24.78 -11.54
C ASN A 71 33.32 -25.04 -10.38
N ASP A 72 32.99 -25.90 -9.41
CA ASP A 72 33.82 -26.18 -8.23
C ASP A 72 34.21 -24.93 -7.42
N HIS A 73 33.35 -23.90 -7.42
CA HIS A 73 33.56 -22.64 -6.71
C HIS A 73 32.89 -22.61 -5.33
N LEU A 74 32.28 -23.71 -4.89
CA LEU A 74 31.70 -23.83 -3.55
C LEU A 74 32.69 -24.53 -2.60
N GLY A 75 32.90 -23.93 -1.43
CA GLY A 75 33.69 -24.50 -0.34
C GLY A 75 32.85 -24.60 0.95
N SER A 76 33.28 -25.46 1.87
CA SER A 76 32.66 -25.61 3.18
C SER A 76 33.59 -25.09 4.27
N ALA A 77 33.10 -24.14 5.06
CA ALA A 77 33.84 -23.61 6.21
C ALA A 77 33.97 -24.64 7.35
N ILE A 78 33.15 -25.69 7.35
CA ILE A 78 33.09 -26.72 8.38
C ILE A 78 33.68 -28.06 7.92
N GLY A 79 34.31 -28.10 6.74
CA GLY A 79 34.98 -29.29 6.19
C GLY A 79 34.03 -30.37 5.65
N GLU A 80 32.73 -30.09 5.60
CA GLU A 80 31.72 -30.99 5.01
C GLU A 80 31.65 -30.84 3.48
N ASP A 81 30.99 -31.79 2.80
CA ASP A 81 30.80 -31.72 1.35
C ASP A 81 29.94 -30.51 0.93
N PRO A 82 30.47 -29.54 0.17
CA PRO A 82 29.71 -28.37 -0.30
C PRO A 82 28.52 -28.75 -1.20
N ALA A 83 28.60 -29.86 -1.96
CA ALA A 83 27.52 -30.31 -2.83
C ALA A 83 26.28 -30.71 -2.02
N ARG A 84 26.49 -31.35 -0.86
CA ARG A 84 25.42 -31.69 0.09
C ARG A 84 24.68 -30.44 0.59
N HIS A 85 25.41 -29.38 0.92
CA HIS A 85 24.79 -28.12 1.35
C HIS A 85 24.07 -27.42 0.20
N GLY A 86 24.65 -27.42 -1.01
CA GLY A 86 24.01 -26.91 -2.21
C GLY A 86 22.65 -27.56 -2.46
N ALA A 87 22.58 -28.89 -2.40
CA ALA A 87 21.34 -29.64 -2.57
C ALA A 87 20.26 -29.27 -1.52
N LEU A 88 20.64 -29.13 -0.25
CA LEU A 88 19.72 -28.71 0.81
C LEU A 88 19.21 -27.27 0.59
N VAL A 89 20.06 -26.35 0.14
CA VAL A 89 19.63 -24.99 -0.18
C VAL A 89 18.60 -25.00 -1.31
N GLN A 90 18.79 -25.81 -2.36
CA GLN A 90 17.79 -25.96 -3.43
C GLN A 90 16.45 -26.47 -2.91
N GLU A 91 16.47 -27.46 -2.02
CA GLU A 91 15.25 -28.02 -1.41
C GLU A 91 14.48 -26.94 -0.62
N PHE A 92 15.19 -26.16 0.21
CA PHE A 92 14.56 -25.09 0.98
C PHE A 92 14.07 -23.94 0.11
N LEU A 93 14.82 -23.55 -0.94
CA LEU A 93 14.36 -22.54 -1.89
C LEU A 93 13.11 -23.01 -2.64
N SER A 94 13.05 -24.28 -3.06
CA SER A 94 11.86 -24.86 -3.69
C SER A 94 10.64 -24.83 -2.77
N THR A 95 10.82 -25.17 -1.50
CA THR A 95 9.75 -25.06 -0.49
C THR A 95 9.30 -23.61 -0.32
N ALA A 96 10.25 -22.67 -0.23
CA ALA A 96 9.95 -21.24 -0.09
C ALA A 96 9.19 -20.69 -1.31
N MET A 97 9.53 -21.12 -2.53
CA MET A 97 8.81 -20.75 -3.76
C MET A 97 7.34 -21.22 -3.71
N ASN A 98 7.11 -22.46 -3.28
CA ASN A 98 5.76 -23.01 -3.13
C ASN A 98 4.96 -22.24 -2.08
N CYS A 99 5.58 -21.93 -0.93
CA CYS A 99 4.94 -21.12 0.11
C CYS A 99 4.59 -19.71 -0.38
N ALA A 100 5.48 -19.05 -1.13
CA ALA A 100 5.22 -17.73 -1.70
C ALA A 100 4.07 -17.77 -2.73
N GLY A 101 4.02 -18.82 -3.57
CA GLY A 101 2.90 -19.05 -4.48
C GLY A 101 1.57 -19.29 -3.76
N GLY A 102 1.59 -20.03 -2.65
CA GLY A 102 0.41 -20.22 -1.79
C GLY A 102 -0.04 -18.92 -1.13
N LEU A 103 0.89 -18.12 -0.61
CA LEU A 103 0.61 -16.80 -0.04
C LEU A 103 -0.04 -15.87 -1.07
N ALA A 104 0.51 -15.81 -2.29
CA ALA A 104 -0.06 -15.00 -3.36
C ALA A 104 -1.52 -15.40 -3.69
N GLN A 105 -1.83 -16.70 -3.69
CA GLN A 105 -3.20 -17.19 -3.89
C GLN A 105 -4.13 -16.78 -2.76
N CYS A 106 -3.70 -16.95 -1.50
CA CYS A 106 -4.50 -16.52 -0.35
C CYS A 106 -4.77 -15.01 -0.39
N LEU A 107 -3.78 -14.20 -0.78
CA LEU A 107 -3.93 -12.75 -0.92
C LEU A 107 -4.85 -12.37 -2.09
N GLU A 108 -4.84 -13.09 -3.22
CA GLU A 108 -5.79 -12.88 -4.31
C GLU A 108 -7.24 -13.12 -3.85
N LEU A 109 -7.49 -14.19 -3.09
CA LEU A 109 -8.79 -14.48 -2.53
C LEU A 109 -9.23 -13.38 -1.55
N ALA A 110 -8.34 -12.99 -0.62
CA ALA A 110 -8.63 -11.90 0.31
C ALA A 110 -8.91 -10.56 -0.40
N HIS A 111 -8.17 -10.26 -1.46
CA HIS A 111 -8.37 -9.06 -2.28
C HIS A 111 -9.74 -9.06 -2.95
N SER A 112 -10.16 -10.21 -3.48
CA SER A 112 -11.48 -10.39 -4.09
C SER A 112 -12.61 -10.19 -3.07
N GLU A 113 -12.46 -10.75 -1.87
CA GLU A 113 -13.44 -10.61 -0.78
C GLU A 113 -13.46 -9.22 -0.14
N ALA A 114 -12.37 -8.44 -0.27
CA ALA A 114 -12.34 -7.05 0.18
C ALA A 114 -13.09 -6.10 -0.77
N SER A 115 -13.21 -6.46 -2.06
CA SER A 115 -13.86 -5.64 -3.10
C SER A 115 -15.29 -5.15 -2.78
N PRO A 116 -16.21 -5.99 -2.26
CA PRO A 116 -17.57 -5.54 -1.95
C PRO A 116 -17.71 -4.77 -0.63
N LEU A 117 -16.63 -4.59 0.14
CA LEU A 117 -16.71 -3.93 1.44
C LEU A 117 -16.92 -2.42 1.27
N THR A 118 -17.87 -1.87 2.03
CA THR A 118 -18.18 -0.44 2.06
C THR A 118 -18.00 0.09 3.48
N TYR A 119 -17.65 1.37 3.59
CA TYR A 119 -17.54 2.04 4.89
C TYR A 119 -18.93 2.52 5.33
N THR A 120 -19.32 2.20 6.57
CA THR A 120 -20.62 2.60 7.17
C THR A 120 -20.45 3.32 8.51
N GLY A 121 -19.21 3.70 8.86
CA GLY A 121 -18.92 4.46 10.06
C GLY A 121 -19.29 5.94 9.93
N PRO A 122 -19.20 6.72 11.02
CA PRO A 122 -19.35 8.17 10.96
C PRO A 122 -18.33 8.75 9.98
N GLU A 123 -18.76 9.69 9.14
CA GLU A 123 -17.84 10.46 8.31
C GLU A 123 -17.03 11.38 9.24
N ASP A 124 -15.97 10.84 9.83
CA ASP A 124 -14.89 11.65 10.41
C ASP A 124 -14.03 12.20 9.24
N GLY A 125 -14.68 12.90 8.31
CA GLY A 125 -13.97 13.87 7.48
C GLY A 125 -13.36 14.92 8.42
N PRO A 126 -12.34 15.70 7.98
CA PRO A 126 -12.08 16.94 8.69
C PRO A 126 -13.44 17.64 8.82
N GLU A 127 -13.85 17.99 10.05
CA GLU A 127 -15.00 18.88 10.24
C GLU A 127 -14.79 19.99 9.21
N GLU A 128 -15.67 20.09 8.20
CA GLU A 128 -15.66 21.25 7.33
C GLU A 128 -15.63 22.42 8.29
N GLU A 129 -14.51 23.16 8.35
CA GLU A 129 -14.41 24.29 9.27
C GLU A 129 -15.64 25.13 8.93
N PRO A 130 -16.63 25.23 9.85
CA PRO A 130 -17.80 26.04 9.59
C PRO A 130 -17.23 27.41 9.27
N CYS A 131 -17.59 27.95 8.09
CA CYS A 131 -17.05 29.22 7.62
C CYS A 131 -16.88 30.17 8.80
N GLY A 132 -15.63 30.31 9.29
CA GLY A 132 -15.40 30.93 10.60
C GLY A 132 -15.98 32.33 10.59
N ASP A 133 -16.45 32.85 11.74
CA ASP A 133 -17.06 34.18 11.88
C ASP A 133 -16.29 35.24 11.07
N GLY A 134 -16.68 35.46 9.81
CA GLY A 134 -15.76 35.95 8.79
C GLY A 134 -16.28 35.73 7.37
N MET A 135 -16.18 36.79 6.57
CA MET A 135 -16.86 36.92 5.27
C MET A 135 -16.50 35.79 4.30
N CYS A 136 -17.49 35.07 3.76
CA CYS A 136 -17.27 34.12 2.68
C CYS A 136 -16.90 34.88 1.39
N GLN A 137 -15.81 34.47 0.72
CA GLN A 137 -15.49 34.92 -0.64
C GLN A 137 -16.31 34.09 -1.64
N CYS A 138 -17.51 34.59 -1.96
CA CYS A 138 -18.28 34.02 -3.06
C CYS A 138 -17.57 34.32 -4.39
N TYR A 139 -17.40 33.30 -5.24
CA TYR A 139 -16.70 33.42 -6.52
C TYR A 139 -17.46 34.27 -7.55
N CYS A 140 -18.76 34.49 -7.33
CA CYS A 140 -19.67 35.07 -8.31
C CYS A 140 -19.47 36.58 -8.48
N ILE A 141 -19.11 37.32 -7.43
CA ILE A 141 -18.90 38.76 -7.44
C ILE A 141 -17.95 39.04 -6.28
N GLY A 142 -16.80 39.69 -6.49
CA GLY A 142 -15.77 39.97 -5.47
C GLY A 142 -16.19 40.87 -4.28
N THR A 143 -17.46 40.84 -3.89
CA THR A 143 -18.05 41.40 -2.68
C THR A 143 -18.17 40.30 -1.64
N GLY A 144 -17.56 40.50 -0.46
CA GLY A 144 -17.72 39.59 0.68
C GLY A 144 -19.10 39.76 1.32
N HIS A 145 -19.65 38.67 1.87
CA HIS A 145 -20.92 38.67 2.59
C HIS A 145 -20.73 38.06 3.98
N PRO A 146 -21.45 38.55 5.02
CA PRO A 146 -21.37 37.97 6.37
C PRO A 146 -21.84 36.52 6.34
N CYS A 147 -21.05 35.62 6.94
CA CYS A 147 -21.33 34.19 7.02
C CYS A 147 -22.58 33.90 7.86
N GLY A 148 -23.41 32.96 7.40
CA GLY A 148 -24.68 32.62 8.05
C GLY A 148 -25.77 32.06 7.13
N CYS A 149 -25.51 32.00 5.82
CA CYS A 149 -26.37 31.34 4.86
C CYS A 149 -25.83 29.93 4.57
N ASP A 150 -26.72 28.96 4.36
CA ASP A 150 -26.40 27.68 3.70
C ASP A 150 -25.87 27.99 2.29
N CYS A 151 -24.60 28.38 2.18
CA CYS A 151 -23.97 28.63 0.89
C CYS A 151 -23.65 27.26 0.29
N PRO A 152 -24.35 26.81 -0.77
CA PRO A 152 -23.94 25.62 -1.48
C PRO A 152 -22.54 25.88 -2.06
N HIS A 153 -21.60 25.01 -1.73
CA HIS A 153 -20.23 25.02 -2.25
C HIS A 153 -20.15 24.53 -3.71
N SER A 154 -21.28 24.44 -4.40
CA SER A 154 -21.42 24.08 -5.81
C SER A 154 -21.80 25.30 -6.66
N ASP A 155 -21.60 25.21 -7.97
CA ASP A 155 -21.89 26.25 -8.97
C ASP A 155 -23.36 26.73 -9.01
N ASP A 156 -24.23 26.16 -8.18
CA ASP A 156 -25.66 26.47 -8.03
C ASP A 156 -25.90 27.29 -6.75
N CYS A 157 -25.52 28.57 -6.76
CA CYS A 157 -25.76 29.49 -5.64
C CYS A 157 -27.19 30.08 -5.70
N ASP A 158 -28.13 29.44 -4.99
CA ASP A 158 -29.53 29.86 -4.80
C ASP A 158 -29.69 31.04 -3.81
N CYS A 159 -28.88 32.09 -3.93
CA CYS A 159 -29.12 33.31 -3.15
C CYS A 159 -30.03 34.28 -3.91
N ASP A 160 -30.98 34.92 -3.20
CA ASP A 160 -31.95 35.90 -3.74
C ASP A 160 -31.29 37.04 -4.55
N ILE A 161 -29.99 37.27 -4.36
CA ILE A 161 -29.20 38.28 -5.07
C ILE A 161 -28.76 37.80 -6.47
N CYS A 162 -28.50 36.50 -6.64
CA CYS A 162 -28.16 35.91 -7.94
C CYS A 162 -29.40 35.77 -8.84
N ASP A 163 -30.54 35.39 -8.27
CA ASP A 163 -31.81 35.18 -8.99
C ASP A 163 -32.41 36.48 -9.54
N ALA A 164 -32.05 37.63 -8.95
CA ALA A 164 -32.54 38.94 -9.38
C ALA A 164 -31.91 39.48 -10.69
N ARG A 165 -30.90 38.81 -11.26
CA ARG A 165 -30.19 39.27 -12.48
C ARG A 165 -30.61 38.56 -13.77
N ASP A 166 -31.39 37.49 -13.73
CA ASP A 166 -31.89 36.80 -14.94
C ASP A 166 -33.10 37.48 -15.60
N HIS A 167 -33.44 38.71 -15.16
CA HIS A 167 -34.58 39.48 -15.66
C HIS A 167 -34.25 40.79 -16.39
N TYR A 168 -33.00 41.01 -16.83
CA TYR A 168 -32.65 42.15 -17.70
C TYR A 168 -31.66 41.83 -18.80
#